data_AF-Q2FLW7-F1
#
_entry.id   AF-Q2FLW7-F1
#
_cell.length_a   1.000
_cell.length_b   1.000
_cell.length_c   1.000
_cell.angle_alpha   90.00
_cell.angle_beta   90.00
_cell.angle_gamma   90.00
#
_symmetry.space_group_name_H-M   'P 1'
#
loop_
_entity.id
_entity.type
_entity.pdbx_description
1 polymer ?
#
loop_
_entity_poly.entity_id
_entity_poly.type
_entity_poly.pdbx_seq_one_letter_code
_entity_poly.pdbx_strand_id
1 'polypeptide(L)'
;MKQIFAYEEQAGRIELFIRIVYSFVVGIVLMIYGFIAGICMLIQFLVILILGRRSRSLSDFIQGYLEYYVHILPYTSCMTDERPGILPSPVSIYEEEKV
;
A
#
# COMPACT_ATOMS: atom_id res chain seq x y z
N MET A 1 4.10 14.84 -9.82
CA MET A 1 3.98 13.40 -9.53
C MET A 1 5.36 12.90 -9.12
N LYS A 2 5.48 12.18 -7.99
CA LYS A 2 6.73 11.55 -7.56
C LYS A 2 6.68 10.08 -7.93
N GLN A 3 7.71 9.56 -8.58
CA GLN A 3 7.82 8.14 -8.87
C GLN A 3 8.16 7.38 -7.58
N ILE A 4 7.31 6.40 -7.21
CA ILE A 4 7.43 5.63 -5.97
C ILE A 4 8.60 4.62 -6.06
N PHE A 5 8.80 4.03 -7.23
CA PHE A 5 9.86 3.06 -7.50
C PHE A 5 10.92 3.67 -8.41
N ALA A 6 11.80 4.49 -7.84
CA ALA A 6 12.94 5.08 -8.51
C ALA A 6 14.24 4.63 -7.83
N TYR A 7 15.35 4.61 -8.58
CA TYR A 7 16.66 4.34 -8.00
C TYR A 7 17.16 5.58 -7.24
N GLU A 8 17.46 5.41 -5.95
CA GLU A 8 18.11 6.42 -5.12
C GLU A 8 19.51 5.92 -4.75
N GLU A 9 20.54 6.72 -5.04
CA GLU A 9 21.94 6.35 -4.75
C GLU A 9 22.27 6.47 -3.25
N GLN A 10 21.57 7.35 -2.54
CA GLN A 10 21.82 7.63 -1.13
C GLN A 10 21.17 6.57 -0.24
N ALA A 11 21.97 5.90 0.59
CA ALA A 11 21.50 4.94 1.59
C ALA A 11 22.25 5.09 2.92
N GLY A 12 21.51 5.36 3.99
CA GLY A 12 22.02 5.54 5.33
C GLY A 12 22.11 4.21 6.09
N ARG A 13 23.29 3.89 6.63
CA ARG A 13 23.48 2.68 7.47
C ARG A 13 22.62 2.69 8.73
N ILE A 14 22.42 3.87 9.33
CA ILE A 14 21.56 4.04 10.51
C ILE A 14 20.10 3.78 10.14
N GLU A 15 19.64 4.29 9.00
CA GLU A 15 18.27 4.07 8.54
C GLU A 15 18.00 2.59 8.28
N LEU A 16 18.98 1.84 7.77
CA LEU A 16 18.85 0.39 7.59
C LEU A 16 18.51 -0.34 8.92
N PHE A 17 19.13 0.05 10.03
CA PHE A 17 18.80 -0.54 11.34
C PHE A 17 17.41 -0.11 11.82
N ILE A 18 17.06 1.16 11.66
CA ILE A 18 15.74 1.69 12.05
C ILE A 18 14.62 1.03 11.23
N ARG A 19 14.87 0.79 9.94
CA ARG A 19 13.97 0.15 9.00
C ARG A 19 13.51 -1.22 9.48
N ILE A 20 14.34 -1.99 10.18
CA ILE A 20 13.95 -3.31 10.70
C ILE A 20 12.79 -3.15 11.71
N VAL A 21 12.95 -2.25 12.68
CA VAL A 21 11.93 -1.99 13.71
C VAL A 21 10.72 -1.31 13.10
N TYR A 22 10.93 -0.33 12.22
CA TYR A 22 9.84 0.41 11.58
C TYR A 22 9.00 -0.48 10.66
N SER A 23 9.63 -1.34 9.85
CA SER A 23 8.95 -2.30 8.97
C SER A 23 8.13 -3.30 9.77
N PHE A 24 8.58 -3.67 10.97
CA PHE A 24 7.79 -4.52 11.86
C PHE A 24 6.51 -3.81 12.34
N VAL A 25 6.62 -2.55 12.77
CA VAL A 25 5.45 -1.74 13.19
C VAL A 25 4.47 -1.56 12.04
N VAL A 26 4.96 -1.12 10.88
CA VAL A 26 4.12 -0.93 9.68
C VAL A 26 3.54 -2.26 9.19
N GLY A 27 4.29 -3.35 9.31
CA GLY A 27 3.84 -4.70 8.98
C GLY A 27 2.63 -5.15 9.79
N ILE A 28 2.57 -4.82 11.09
CA ILE A 28 1.39 -5.10 11.93
C ILE A 28 0.18 -4.29 11.43
N VAL A 29 0.37 -3.01 11.10
CA VAL A 29 -0.69 -2.18 10.55
C VAL A 29 -1.20 -2.76 9.23
N LEU A 30 -0.30 -3.09 8.30
CA LEU A 30 -0.63 -3.73 7.03
C LEU A 30 -1.37 -5.06 7.22
N MET A 31 -0.98 -5.86 8.21
CA MET A 31 -1.66 -7.13 8.49
C MET A 31 -3.12 -6.91 8.90
N ILE A 32 -3.38 -5.94 9.78
CA ILE A 32 -4.74 -5.63 10.25
C ILE A 32 -5.60 -5.09 9.10
N TYR A 33 -5.13 -4.07 8.39
CA TYR A 33 -5.87 -3.50 7.26
C TYR A 33 -6.02 -4.50 6.11
N GLY A 34 -5.01 -5.33 5.87
CA GLY A 34 -5.02 -6.37 4.85
C GLY A 34 -6.00 -7.49 5.16
N PHE A 35 -6.17 -7.86 6.44
CA PHE A 35 -7.21 -8.80 6.84
C PHE A 35 -8.62 -8.25 6.55
N ILE A 36 -8.87 -6.99 6.92
CA ILE A 36 -10.15 -6.32 6.63
C ILE A 36 -10.36 -6.20 5.11
N ALA A 37 -9.32 -5.82 4.37
CA ALA A 37 -9.37 -5.68 2.92
C ALA A 37 -9.64 -7.03 2.24
N GLY A 38 -9.05 -8.11 2.75
CA GLY A 38 -9.31 -9.48 2.29
C GLY A 38 -10.78 -9.86 2.48
N ILE A 39 -11.38 -9.55 3.64
CA ILE A 39 -12.81 -9.73 3.86
C ILE A 39 -13.63 -8.89 2.87
N CYS A 40 -13.28 -7.62 2.68
CA CYS A 40 -13.94 -6.75 1.72
C CYS A 40 -13.85 -7.30 0.29
N MET A 41 -12.70 -7.85 -0.12
CA MET A 41 -12.50 -8.49 -1.43
C MET A 41 -13.38 -9.73 -1.59
N LEU A 42 -13.46 -10.58 -0.55
CA LEU A 42 -14.33 -11.76 -0.57
C LEU A 42 -15.82 -11.37 -0.67
N ILE A 43 -16.25 -10.37 0.09
CA ILE A 43 -17.63 -9.85 -0.02
C ILE A 43 -17.85 -9.26 -1.40
N GLN A 44 -16.92 -8.43 -1.91
CA GLN A 44 -17.03 -7.82 -3.22
C GLN A 44 -17.11 -8.87 -4.34
N PHE A 45 -16.36 -9.97 -4.22
CA PHE A 45 -16.44 -11.11 -5.14
C PHE A 45 -17.85 -11.70 -5.18
N LEU A 46 -18.45 -11.97 -4.01
CA LEU A 46 -19.83 -12.47 -3.92
C LEU A 46 -20.85 -11.45 -4.46
N VAL A 47 -20.66 -10.16 -4.18
CA VAL A 47 -21.51 -9.08 -4.70
C VAL A 47 -21.47 -9.05 -6.23
N ILE A 48 -20.29 -9.15 -6.84
CA ILE A 48 -20.15 -9.19 -8.29
C ILE A 48 -20.79 -10.46 -8.86
N LEU A 49 -20.57 -11.61 -8.23
CA LEU A 49 -21.10 -12.89 -8.70
C LEU A 49 -22.63 -12.92 -8.73
N ILE A 50 -23.28 -12.33 -7.71
CA ILE A 50 -24.74 -12.37 -7.56
C ILE A 50 -25.42 -11.17 -8.26
N LEU A 51 -24.88 -9.95 -8.11
CA LEU A 51 -25.52 -8.72 -8.61
C LEU A 51 -24.95 -8.22 -9.94
N GLY A 52 -23.81 -8.75 -10.39
CA GLY A 52 -23.15 -8.30 -11.63
C GLY A 52 -22.57 -6.88 -11.57
N ARG A 53 -22.44 -6.28 -10.38
CA ARG A 53 -21.92 -4.92 -10.19
C ARG A 53 -21.00 -4.83 -8.98
N ARG A 54 -20.11 -3.83 -8.98
CA ARG A 54 -19.20 -3.54 -7.87
C ARG A 54 -19.85 -2.64 -6.83
N SER A 55 -19.67 -2.96 -5.54
CA SER A 55 -20.01 -2.02 -4.46
C SER A 55 -18.93 -0.94 -4.34
N ARG A 56 -19.35 0.32 -4.28
CA ARG A 56 -18.45 1.47 -4.16
C ARG A 56 -17.71 1.46 -2.83
N SER A 57 -18.41 1.28 -1.71
CA SER A 57 -17.82 1.29 -0.37
C SER A 57 -16.76 0.20 -0.16
N LEU A 58 -17.00 -1.01 -0.69
CA LEU A 58 -16.00 -2.08 -0.64
C LEU A 58 -14.79 -1.76 -1.52
N SER A 59 -15.05 -1.22 -2.71
CA SER A 59 -13.98 -0.81 -3.64
C SER A 59 -13.10 0.28 -3.05
N ASP A 60 -13.69 1.31 -2.44
CA ASP A 60 -12.97 2.44 -1.86
C ASP A 60 -12.03 1.97 -0.72
N PHE A 61 -12.50 1.04 0.13
CA PHE A 61 -11.66 0.47 1.19
C PHE A 61 -10.50 -0.38 0.63
N ILE A 62 -10.81 -1.25 -0.34
CA ILE A 62 -9.81 -2.07 -1.01
C ILE A 62 -8.75 -1.20 -1.69
N GLN A 63 -9.19 -0.15 -2.39
CA GLN A 63 -8.31 0.82 -3.04
C GLN A 63 -7.38 1.47 -2.01
N GLY A 64 -7.91 2.04 -0.93
CA GLY A 64 -7.09 2.69 0.10
C GLY A 64 -6.06 1.75 0.74
N TYR A 65 -6.41 0.48 0.95
CA TYR A 65 -5.45 -0.52 1.42
C TYR A 65 -4.33 -0.78 0.40
N LEU A 66 -4.68 -0.98 -0.88
CA LEU A 66 -3.70 -1.24 -1.94
C LEU A 66 -2.77 -0.05 -2.18
N GLU A 67 -3.34 1.16 -2.18
CA GLU A 67 -2.58 2.42 -2.29
C GLU A 67 -1.57 2.55 -1.14
N TYR A 68 -2.02 2.31 0.09
CA TYR A 68 -1.14 2.33 1.26
C TYR A 68 -0.06 1.25 1.21
N TYR A 69 -0.42 0.02 0.81
CA TYR A 69 0.54 -1.08 0.65
C TYR A 69 1.66 -0.71 -0.33
N VAL A 70 1.31 -0.19 -1.50
CA VAL A 70 2.29 0.26 -2.50
C VAL A 70 3.14 1.42 -2.00
N HIS A 71 2.57 2.33 -1.22
CA HIS A 71 3.32 3.46 -0.63
C HIS A 71 4.42 2.99 0.35
N ILE A 72 4.22 1.86 1.02
CA ILE A 72 5.19 1.30 1.98
C ILE A 72 6.29 0.49 1.30
N LEU A 73 5.97 -0.15 0.16
CA LEU A 73 6.88 -1.09 -0.51
C LEU A 73 8.29 -0.56 -0.78
N PRO A 74 8.52 0.68 -1.24
CA PRO A 74 9.87 1.21 -1.46
C PRO A 74 10.70 1.24 -0.18
N TYR A 75 10.07 1.58 0.94
CA TYR A 75 10.74 1.61 2.22
C TYR A 75 11.06 0.19 2.69
N THR A 76 10.09 -0.73 2.70
CA THR A 76 10.37 -2.09 3.17
C THR A 76 11.32 -2.86 2.25
N SER A 77 11.44 -2.46 0.98
CA SER A 77 12.29 -3.09 -0.04
C SER A 77 13.66 -2.40 -0.23
N CYS A 78 14.04 -1.49 0.67
CA CYS A 78 15.32 -0.77 0.61
C CYS A 78 15.54 0.08 -0.66
N MET A 79 14.48 0.60 -1.27
CA MET A 79 14.57 1.48 -2.46
C MET A 79 14.65 2.96 -2.09
N THR A 80 14.19 3.34 -0.90
CA THR A 80 14.26 4.72 -0.40
C THR A 80 14.50 4.73 1.12
N ASP A 81 15.15 5.77 1.61
CA ASP A 81 15.29 6.06 3.05
C ASP A 81 14.13 6.92 3.59
N GLU A 82 13.23 7.41 2.74
CA GLU A 82 12.04 8.15 3.17
C GLU A 82 11.04 7.23 3.87
N ARG A 83 10.74 7.54 5.14
CA ARG A 83 9.78 6.77 5.95
C ARG A 83 8.34 7.08 5.52
N PRO A 84 7.52 6.08 5.17
CA PRO A 84 6.11 6.27 4.89
C PRO A 84 5.35 6.56 6.19
N GLY A 85 4.17 7.17 6.11
CA GLY A 85 3.29 7.32 7.28
C GLY A 85 2.88 5.97 7.86
N ILE A 86 2.68 5.88 9.19
CA ILE A 86 2.24 4.66 9.90
C ILE A 86 0.77 4.34 9.62
N LEU A 87 -0.02 5.35 9.24
CA LEU A 87 -1.43 5.21 8.91
C LEU A 87 -1.64 5.41 7.41
N PRO A 88 -2.70 4.81 6.83
CA PRO A 88 -3.06 5.04 5.43
C PRO A 88 -3.16 6.53 5.11
N SER A 89 -2.27 7.00 4.25
CA SER A 89 -2.34 8.33 3.65
C SER A 89 -3.06 8.24 2.30
N PRO A 90 -3.81 9.29 1.91
CA PRO A 90 -4.44 9.33 0.60
C PRO A 90 -3.35 9.46 -0.47
N VAL A 91 -3.01 8.35 -1.14
CA VAL A 91 -1.99 8.29 -2.19
C VAL A 91 -2.60 7.66 -3.43
N SER A 92 -2.72 8.41 -4.52
CA SER A 92 -3.25 7.84 -5.77
C SER A 92 -2.12 7.29 -6.63
N ILE A 93 -2.33 6.10 -7.19
CA ILE A 93 -1.41 5.43 -8.11
C ILE A 93 -1.96 5.57 -9.52
N TYR A 94 -1.12 6.03 -10.43
CA TYR A 94 -1.48 6.25 -11.83
C TYR A 94 -0.62 5.34 -12.72
N GLU A 95 -1.24 4.82 -13.77
CA GLU A 95 -0.55 4.17 -14.89
C GLU A 95 -0.36 5.21 -15.99
N GLU A 96 0.84 5.28 -16.57
CA GLU A 96 1.14 6.19 -17.67
C GLU A 96 0.68 5.55 -19.00
N GLU A 97 -0.34 6.12 -19.64
CA GLU A 97 -0.76 5.70 -20.98
C GLU A 97 0.23 6.24 -22.02
N LYS A 98 0.96 5.34 -22.69
CA LYS A 98 1.78 5.71 -23.85
C LYS A 98 0.87 5.93 -25.06
N VAL A 99 0.68 7.19 -25.44
CA VAL A 99 0.01 7.62 -26.70
C VAL A 99 0.87 7.28 -27.91
#